data_AF-A0A6L4YL54-F1
#
_entry.id   AF-A0A6L4YL54-F1
#
_cell.length_a   1.000
_cell.length_b   1.000
_cell.length_c   1.000
_cell.angle_alpha   90.00
_cell.angle_beta   90.00
_cell.angle_gamma   90.00
#
_symmetry.space_group_name_H-M   'P 1'
#
loop_
_entity.id
_entity.type
_entity.pdbx_description
1 polymer ?
#
loop_
_entity_poly.entity_id
_entity_poly.type
_entity_poly.pdbx_seq_one_letter_code
_entity_poly.pdbx_strand_id
1 'polypeptide(L)'
;MAKHLFILNDPPYGTERSYNAVRLARTLLNAQEEVRMFLMGDAAACAAAGQKVPQGYYNLGDMLGAVARRNGEISVCGTCMDARGMTEERLIEGARRGTMDILTEWTQWADKLLVF
;
A
#
# COMPACT_ATOMS: atom_id res chain seq x y z
N MET A 1 -18.40 1.20 10.57
CA MET A 1 -16.98 1.09 10.25
C MET A 1 -16.63 2.34 9.49
N ALA A 2 -15.67 3.11 9.98
CA ALA A 2 -15.12 4.27 9.30
C ALA A 2 -14.16 3.81 8.19
N LYS A 3 -14.21 4.52 7.07
CA LYS A 3 -13.48 4.22 5.85
C LYS A 3 -12.22 5.05 5.77
N HIS A 4 -11.07 4.39 5.71
CA HIS A 4 -9.77 5.04 5.71
C HIS A 4 -9.04 4.81 4.39
N LEU A 5 -8.68 5.89 3.72
CA LEU A 5 -7.77 5.87 2.57
C LEU A 5 -6.37 6.28 3.01
N PHE A 6 -5.39 5.45 2.70
CA PHE A 6 -3.97 5.75 2.85
C PHE A 6 -3.37 6.04 1.48
N ILE A 7 -2.65 7.16 1.35
CA ILE A 7 -1.79 7.44 0.19
C ILE A 7 -0.34 7.38 0.68
N LEU A 8 0.45 6.48 0.10
CA LEU A 8 1.88 6.37 0.39
C LEU A 8 2.65 6.93 -0.81
N ASN A 9 3.64 7.80 -0.55
CA ASN A 9 4.52 8.36 -1.59
C ASN A 9 5.95 7.81 -1.53
N ASP A 10 6.40 7.44 -0.33
CA ASP A 10 7.81 7.17 -0.03
C ASP A 10 8.22 5.70 -0.29
N PRO A 11 9.51 5.45 -0.62
CA PRO A 11 10.01 4.11 -0.94
C PRO A 11 9.98 3.15 0.25
N PRO A 12 10.04 1.83 0.02
CA PRO A 12 10.37 0.88 1.07
C PRO A 12 11.81 1.09 1.54
N TYR A 13 12.07 0.96 2.84
CA TYR A 13 13.40 0.91 3.45
C TYR A 13 14.29 2.17 3.30
N GLY A 14 13.81 3.24 2.65
CA GLY A 14 14.52 4.54 2.58
C GLY A 14 14.08 5.52 3.65
N THR A 15 12.79 5.52 3.99
CA THR A 15 12.21 6.27 5.10
C THR A 15 11.23 5.40 5.87
N GLU A 16 10.81 5.85 7.05
CA GLU A 16 9.83 5.13 7.87
C GLU A 16 8.38 5.46 7.54
N ARG A 17 8.12 6.34 6.56
CA ARG A 17 6.75 6.82 6.24
C ARG A 17 5.84 5.68 5.79
N SER A 18 6.26 4.93 4.76
CA SER A 18 5.50 3.77 4.27
C SER A 18 5.43 2.63 5.30
N TYR A 19 6.47 2.45 6.12
CA TYR A 19 6.45 1.48 7.24
C TYR A 19 5.37 1.84 8.28
N ASN A 20 5.33 3.09 8.72
CA ASN A 20 4.38 3.56 9.72
C ASN A 20 2.94 3.60 9.18
N ALA A 21 2.76 3.93 7.90
CA ALA A 21 1.46 3.86 7.23
C ALA A 21 0.87 2.44 7.30
N VAL A 22 1.65 1.42 6.93
CA VAL A 22 1.20 0.02 6.94
C VAL A 22 0.94 -0.49 8.37
N ARG A 23 1.71 -0.01 9.38
CA ARG A 23 1.44 -0.33 10.80
C ARG A 23 0.09 0.21 11.26
N LEU A 24 -0.22 1.46 10.91
CA LEU A 24 -1.50 2.06 11.28
C LEU A 24 -2.66 1.35 10.54
N ALA A 25 -2.53 1.13 9.24
CA ALA A 25 -3.50 0.40 8.43
C ALA A 25 -3.86 -0.96 9.05
N ARG A 26 -2.86 -1.75 9.46
CA ARG A 26 -3.08 -3.05 10.13
C ARG A 26 -3.79 -2.93 11.48
N THR A 27 -3.53 -1.85 12.21
CA THR A 27 -4.19 -1.59 13.50
C THR A 27 -5.65 -1.21 13.30
N LEU A 28 -5.97 -0.40 12.29
CA LEU A 28 -7.34 -0.06 11.91
C LEU A 28 -8.13 -1.30 11.47
N LEU A 29 -7.52 -2.18 10.68
CA LEU A 29 -8.13 -3.46 10.32
C LEU A 29 -8.42 -4.35 11.53
N ASN A 30 -7.54 -4.36 12.55
CA ASN A 30 -7.82 -5.09 13.81
C ASN A 30 -9.00 -4.47 14.58
N ALA A 31 -9.20 -3.15 14.46
CA ALA A 31 -10.34 -2.44 15.02
C ALA A 31 -11.62 -2.57 14.16
N GLN A 32 -11.61 -3.45 13.15
CA GLN A 32 -12.72 -3.69 12.22
C GLN A 32 -13.11 -2.46 11.40
N GLU A 33 -12.15 -1.59 11.09
CA GLU A 33 -12.36 -0.48 10.16
C GLU A 33 -12.04 -0.89 8.72
N GLU A 34 -12.59 -0.17 7.75
CA GLU A 34 -12.32 -0.42 6.34
C GLU A 34 -11.08 0.36 5.89
N VAL A 35 -10.16 -0.30 5.16
CA VAL A 35 -8.88 0.29 4.73
C VAL A 35 -8.64 0.06 3.24
N ARG A 36 -8.32 1.15 2.54
CA ARG A 36 -7.79 1.15 1.17
C ARG A 36 -6.44 1.85 1.15
N MET A 37 -5.46 1.29 0.46
CA MET A 37 -4.09 1.82 0.37
C MET A 37 -3.68 2.05 -1.08
N PHE A 38 -3.46 3.31 -1.45
CA PHE A 38 -2.97 3.69 -2.77
C PHE A 38 -1.48 4.05 -2.70
N LEU A 39 -0.67 3.32 -3.45
CA LEU A 39 0.78 3.48 -3.48
C LEU A 39 1.16 4.23 -4.75
N MET A 40 1.72 5.44 -4.61
CA MET A 40 2.17 6.25 -5.74
C MET A 40 3.56 6.82 -5.49
N GLY A 41 4.17 7.41 -6.50
CA GLY A 41 5.57 7.82 -6.42
C GLY A 41 6.48 6.63 -6.15
N ASP A 42 7.43 6.80 -5.24
CA ASP A 42 8.39 5.77 -4.86
C ASP A 42 7.77 4.62 -4.07
N ALA A 43 6.61 4.83 -3.46
CA ALA A 43 5.88 3.78 -2.76
C ALA A 43 5.42 2.65 -3.68
N ALA A 44 5.42 2.82 -5.01
CA ALA A 44 5.16 1.71 -5.92
C ALA A 44 6.07 0.50 -5.65
N ALA A 45 7.35 0.75 -5.29
CA ALA A 45 8.29 -0.30 -4.95
C ALA A 45 7.96 -1.02 -3.62
N CYS A 46 7.13 -0.43 -2.74
CA CYS A 46 6.71 -1.08 -1.50
C CYS A 46 5.93 -2.38 -1.76
N ALA A 47 5.18 -2.44 -2.87
CA ALA A 47 4.41 -3.60 -3.27
C ALA A 47 5.18 -4.57 -4.19
N ALA A 48 6.50 -4.39 -4.37
CA ALA A 48 7.30 -5.31 -5.18
C ALA A 48 7.38 -6.70 -4.52
N ALA A 49 7.06 -7.76 -5.27
CA ALA A 49 7.23 -9.14 -4.83
C ALA A 49 8.70 -9.54 -4.69
N GLY A 50 8.96 -10.52 -3.82
CA GLY A 50 10.29 -11.10 -3.64
C GLY A 50 11.27 -10.22 -2.86
N GLN A 51 10.78 -9.23 -2.12
CA GLN A 51 11.61 -8.47 -1.17
C GLN A 51 12.30 -9.41 -0.18
N LYS A 52 13.61 -9.24 -0.03
CA LYS A 52 14.45 -9.97 0.92
C LYS A 52 15.11 -8.98 1.86
N VAL A 53 15.00 -9.23 3.16
CA VAL A 53 15.55 -8.39 4.23
C VAL A 53 16.39 -9.22 5.19
N PRO A 54 17.31 -8.62 5.96
CA PRO A 54 18.03 -9.32 7.02
C PRO A 54 17.09 -9.96 8.03
N GLN A 55 17.54 -11.04 8.66
CA GLN A 55 16.77 -11.71 9.70
C GLN A 55 16.41 -10.73 10.84
N GLY A 56 15.14 -10.75 11.26
CA GLY A 56 14.63 -9.86 12.31
C GLY A 56 14.26 -8.45 11.84
N TYR A 57 14.55 -8.09 10.59
CA TYR A 57 14.10 -6.83 10.00
C TYR A 57 12.66 -6.94 9.49
N TYR A 58 11.94 -5.81 9.42
CA TYR A 58 10.58 -5.82 8.87
C TYR A 58 10.63 -5.99 7.35
N ASN A 59 9.67 -6.74 6.81
CA ASN A 59 9.48 -6.88 5.37
C ASN A 59 8.18 -6.15 4.98
N LEU A 60 8.30 -5.07 4.21
CA LEU A 60 7.15 -4.24 3.86
C LEU A 60 6.19 -4.95 2.89
N GLY A 61 6.72 -5.78 1.98
CA GLY A 61 5.90 -6.64 1.12
C GLY A 61 5.04 -7.61 1.94
N ASP A 62 5.62 -8.27 2.95
CA ASP A 62 4.88 -9.18 3.83
C ASP A 62 3.82 -8.44 4.67
N MET A 63 4.14 -7.23 5.12
CA MET A 63 3.22 -6.38 5.88
C MET A 63 2.04 -5.90 5.04
N LEU A 64 2.28 -5.51 3.78
CA LEU A 64 1.21 -5.19 2.82
C LEU A 64 0.39 -6.44 2.48
N GLY A 65 1.02 -7.60 2.29
CA GLY A 65 0.29 -8.85 2.10
C GLY A 65 -0.62 -9.18 3.30
N ALA A 66 -0.22 -8.81 4.52
CA ALA A 66 -1.08 -8.95 5.71
C ALA A 66 -2.27 -7.99 5.71
N VAL A 67 -2.17 -6.81 5.08
CA VAL A 67 -3.30 -5.91 4.84
C VAL A 67 -4.29 -6.57 3.88
N ALA A 68 -3.81 -7.10 2.75
CA ALA A 68 -4.66 -7.78 1.76
C ALA A 68 -5.40 -8.99 2.34
N ARG A 69 -4.70 -9.85 3.11
CA ARG A 69 -5.31 -11.02 3.79
C ARG A 69 -6.37 -10.66 4.84
N ARG A 70 -6.44 -9.40 5.25
CA ARG A 70 -7.41 -8.87 6.23
C ARG A 70 -8.47 -8.00 5.55
N ASN A 71 -8.74 -8.24 4.28
CA ASN A 71 -9.72 -7.52 3.45
C ASN A 71 -9.42 -6.03 3.25
N GLY A 72 -8.17 -5.59 3.47
CA GLY A 72 -7.74 -4.28 3.01
C GLY A 72 -7.45 -4.32 1.51
N GLU A 73 -7.81 -3.27 0.78
CA GLU A 73 -7.51 -3.18 -0.66
C GLU A 73 -6.22 -2.40 -0.90
N ILE A 74 -5.40 -2.86 -1.85
CA ILE A 74 -4.13 -2.22 -2.20
C ILE A 74 -4.10 -1.97 -3.71
N SER A 75 -3.87 -0.72 -4.10
CA SER A 75 -3.72 -0.34 -5.50
C SER A 75 -2.43 0.45 -5.71
N VAL A 76 -1.71 0.13 -6.78
CA VAL A 76 -0.39 0.69 -7.07
C VAL A 76 -0.47 1.51 -8.35
N CYS A 77 -0.11 2.79 -8.30
CA CYS A 77 -0.21 3.71 -9.42
C CYS A 77 0.54 3.17 -10.66
N GLY A 78 -0.19 2.88 -11.74
CA GLY A 78 0.34 2.25 -12.94
C GLY A 78 1.45 3.06 -13.61
N THR A 79 1.31 4.38 -13.73
CA THR A 79 2.37 5.23 -14.31
C THR A 79 3.62 5.27 -13.44
N CYS A 80 3.48 5.15 -12.11
CA CYS A 80 4.62 5.06 -11.19
C CYS A 80 5.34 3.71 -11.30
N MET A 81 4.59 2.63 -11.57
CA MET A 81 5.14 1.32 -11.89
C MET A 81 5.92 1.37 -13.21
N ASP A 82 5.34 1.93 -14.26
CA ASP A 82 5.97 2.03 -15.59
C ASP A 82 7.29 2.82 -15.52
N ALA A 83 7.28 3.96 -14.83
CA ALA A 83 8.48 4.79 -14.62
C ALA A 83 9.59 4.05 -13.85
N ARG A 84 9.26 2.98 -13.12
CA ARG A 84 10.21 2.14 -12.36
C ARG A 84 10.45 0.78 -13.02
N GLY A 85 9.94 0.55 -14.23
CA GLY A 85 10.07 -0.73 -14.93
C GLY A 85 9.41 -1.91 -14.22
N MET A 86 8.34 -1.65 -13.45
CA MET A 86 7.59 -2.68 -12.74
C MET A 86 6.37 -3.13 -13.54
N THR A 87 6.23 -4.44 -13.73
CA THR A 87 5.03 -5.04 -14.32
C THR A 87 4.08 -5.57 -13.23
N GLU A 88 2.87 -5.97 -13.59
CA GLU A 88 1.90 -6.49 -12.60
C GLU A 88 2.36 -7.80 -11.95
N GLU A 89 3.08 -8.64 -12.69
CA GLU A 89 3.63 -9.91 -12.17
C GLU A 89 4.72 -9.68 -11.11
N ARG A 90 5.23 -8.45 -11.02
CA ARG A 90 6.19 -8.01 -9.99
C ARG A 90 5.49 -7.49 -8.73
N LEU A 91 4.16 -7.47 -8.65
CA LEU A 91 3.43 -7.09 -7.45
C LEU A 91 3.26 -8.27 -6.50
N ILE A 92 3.19 -7.98 -5.19
CA ILE A 92 2.75 -8.95 -4.18
C ILE A 92 1.31 -9.43 -4.47
N GLU A 93 0.99 -10.63 -4.02
CA GLU A 93 -0.38 -11.12 -4.04
C GLU A 93 -1.31 -10.19 -3.24
N GLY A 94 -2.47 -9.86 -3.83
CA GLY A 94 -3.47 -8.97 -3.24
C GLY A 94 -3.27 -7.47 -3.54
N ALA A 95 -2.16 -7.08 -4.17
CA ALA A 95 -2.01 -5.75 -4.75
C ALA A 95 -2.38 -5.77 -6.24
N ARG A 96 -2.98 -4.68 -6.73
CA ARG A 96 -3.34 -4.53 -8.15
C ARG A 96 -2.80 -3.24 -8.74
N ARG A 97 -2.57 -3.23 -10.05
CA ARG A 97 -2.30 -1.98 -10.78
C ARG A 97 -3.50 -1.03 -10.67
N GLY A 98 -3.20 0.24 -10.51
CA GLY A 98 -4.15 1.31 -10.22
C GLY A 98 -4.05 2.48 -11.19
N THR A 99 -5.10 3.30 -11.18
CA THR A 99 -5.20 4.54 -11.96
C THR A 99 -5.58 5.70 -11.05
N MET A 100 -5.48 6.93 -11.56
CA MET A 100 -5.98 8.10 -10.84
C MET A 100 -7.51 8.06 -10.66
N ASP A 101 -8.23 7.37 -11.54
CA ASP A 101 -9.69 7.18 -11.38
C ASP A 101 -10.00 6.32 -10.16
N ILE A 102 -9.23 5.24 -9.94
CA ILE A 102 -9.35 4.43 -8.71
C ILE A 102 -9.05 5.27 -7.47
N LEU A 103 -7.98 6.08 -7.49
CA LEU A 103 -7.68 6.96 -6.36
C LEU A 103 -8.80 7.99 -6.14
N THR A 104 -9.41 8.50 -7.20
CA THR A 104 -10.53 9.45 -7.13
C THR A 104 -11.79 8.79 -6.54
N GLU A 105 -12.12 7.58 -6.95
CA GLU A 105 -13.20 6.78 -6.36
C GLU A 105 -12.94 6.53 -4.87
N TRP A 106 -11.71 6.10 -4.53
CA TRP A 106 -11.34 5.82 -3.15
C TRP A 106 -11.34 7.06 -2.26
N THR A 107 -10.97 8.21 -2.82
CA THR A 107 -11.03 9.49 -2.11
C THR A 107 -12.46 9.88 -1.77
N GLN A 108 -13.41 9.67 -2.68
CA GLN A 108 -14.84 9.92 -2.42
C GLN A 108 -15.45 8.89 -1.46
N TRP A 109 -14.94 7.67 -1.48
CA TRP A 109 -15.40 6.60 -0.59
C TRP A 109 -14.97 6.81 0.87
N ALA A 110 -13.82 7.45 1.12
CA ALA A 110 -13.21 7.53 2.44
C ALA A 110 -13.85 8.60 3.34
N ASP A 111 -14.04 8.26 4.62
CA ASP A 111 -14.38 9.23 5.66
C ASP A 111 -13.13 10.01 6.11
N LYS A 112 -11.95 9.36 6.03
CA LYS A 112 -10.66 9.94 6.39
C LYS A 112 -9.58 9.54 5.40
N LEU A 113 -8.80 10.53 4.96
CA LEU A 113 -7.64 10.35 4.09
C LEU A 113 -6.37 10.72 4.84
N LEU A 114 -5.38 9.82 4.79
CA LEU A 114 -4.08 9.97 5.43
C LEU A 114 -2.99 9.86 4.35
N VAL A 115 -2.10 10.86 4.29
CA VAL A 115 -0.97 10.87 3.36
C VAL A 115 0.33 10.66 4.13
N PHE A 116 1.14 9.72 3.66
CA PHE A 116 2.46 9.38 4.20
C PHE A 116 3.56 9.63 3.17
#